data_AF-A0AAU1CMQ4-F1
#
_entry.id   AF-A0AAU1CMQ4-F1
#
_cell.length_a   1.000
_cell.length_b   1.000
_cell.length_c   1.000
_cell.angle_alpha   90.00
_cell.angle_beta   90.00
_cell.angle_gamma   90.00
#
_symmetry.space_group_name_H-M   'P 1'
#
loop_
_entity.id
_entity.type
_entity.pdbx_description
1 polymer ?
#
loop_
_entity_poly.entity_id
_entity_poly.type
_entity_poly.pdbx_seq_one_letter_code
_entity_poly.pdbx_strand_id
1 'polypeptide(L)'
;MSLHFAQSGQPLRYQVLGRLRVTRGDVDLTPAPPKIAKLLALLTVRAGEAVPGDKLVAELWEQRPPRSATASLRVYVSQLRKLLGEPGSGPPPIMTVSPGYILDVGRAQLDVRLFDELYENGRVRYFAADYLGASEHLGQALALWRGPVLDGIAGSLEINSFAAVEEEKRLNCIELNIESALALGRHYAAIEELKGLVVQHPLREPFYRQLMAALYRVGRQGDALGVYRRARKIIRDELGIEPGPPLRLAQEAILRADPAGLVAGGMTPSLR
;
A
#
# COMPACT_ATOMS: atom_id res chain seq x y z
N MET A 1 -30.68 18.12 -22.70
CA MET A 1 -30.72 18.68 -21.33
C MET A 1 -30.99 17.51 -20.40
N SER A 2 -29.95 16.74 -20.09
CA SER A 2 -30.09 15.46 -19.38
C SER A 2 -29.99 15.70 -17.88
N LEU A 3 -31.13 15.64 -17.22
CA LEU A 3 -31.25 15.65 -15.76
C LEU A 3 -30.57 14.39 -15.22
N HIS A 4 -29.37 14.54 -14.66
CA HIS A 4 -28.78 13.55 -13.77
C HIS A 4 -29.66 13.48 -12.52
N PHE A 5 -30.49 12.44 -12.43
CA PHE A 5 -31.04 12.04 -11.14
C PHE A 5 -29.85 11.68 -10.25
N ALA A 6 -29.59 12.49 -9.23
CA ALA A 6 -28.72 12.12 -8.14
C ALA A 6 -29.28 10.82 -7.55
N GLN A 7 -28.57 9.71 -7.76
CA GLN A 7 -28.86 8.46 -7.05
C GLN A 7 -28.59 8.72 -5.56
N SER A 8 -29.65 8.98 -4.80
CA SER A 8 -29.57 9.07 -3.35
C SER A 8 -29.11 7.72 -2.79
N GLY A 9 -28.11 7.76 -1.88
CA GLY A 9 -27.63 6.57 -1.17
C GLY A 9 -26.35 5.90 -1.70
N GLN A 10 -25.59 6.53 -2.61
CA GLN A 10 -24.25 6.03 -2.94
C GLN A 10 -23.26 6.26 -1.78
N PRO A 11 -22.47 5.24 -1.38
CA PRO A 11 -21.53 5.37 -0.28
C PRO A 11 -20.38 6.32 -0.63
N LEU A 12 -19.81 6.96 0.39
CA LEU A 12 -18.54 7.68 0.24
C LEU A 12 -17.43 6.69 -0.10
N ARG A 13 -16.51 7.10 -0.98
CA ARG A 13 -15.29 6.35 -1.28
C ARG A 13 -14.09 7.20 -0.90
N TYR A 14 -13.29 6.70 0.03
CA TYR A 14 -12.04 7.29 0.47
C TYR A 14 -10.87 6.56 -0.18
N GLN A 15 -9.94 7.35 -0.71
CA GLN A 15 -8.84 6.88 -1.52
C GLN A 15 -7.53 7.47 -1.00
N VAL A 16 -6.67 6.64 -0.42
CA VAL A 16 -5.41 7.04 0.23
C VAL A 16 -4.17 6.36 -0.35
N LEU A 17 -4.34 5.30 -1.16
CA LEU A 17 -3.25 4.61 -1.87
C LEU A 17 -2.81 5.39 -3.12
N GLY A 18 -2.32 6.60 -2.91
CA GLY A 18 -2.10 7.64 -3.91
C GLY A 18 -2.48 9.01 -3.35
N ARG A 19 -2.71 9.99 -4.21
CA ARG A 19 -3.27 11.29 -3.77
C ARG A 19 -4.61 11.08 -3.05
N LEU A 20 -4.82 11.85 -1.98
CA LEU A 20 -6.09 11.85 -1.25
C LEU A 20 -7.22 12.17 -2.23
N ARG A 21 -8.19 11.26 -2.31
CA ARG A 21 -9.44 11.50 -3.04
C ARG A 21 -10.61 11.02 -2.20
N VAL A 22 -11.69 11.80 -2.20
CA VAL A 22 -12.97 11.38 -1.60
C VAL A 22 -14.08 11.65 -2.60
N THR A 23 -14.85 10.63 -2.95
CA THR A 23 -15.96 10.78 -3.89
C THR A 23 -17.28 10.26 -3.32
N ARG A 24 -18.38 10.74 -3.88
CA ARG A 24 -19.71 10.14 -3.75
C ARG A 24 -20.26 9.97 -5.17
N GLY A 25 -20.29 8.73 -5.65
CA GLY A 25 -20.47 8.46 -7.08
C GLY A 25 -19.42 9.19 -7.90
N ASP A 26 -19.89 9.97 -8.86
CA ASP A 26 -19.03 10.75 -9.77
C ASP A 26 -18.65 12.14 -9.21
N VAL A 27 -19.14 12.51 -8.03
CA VAL A 27 -18.86 13.80 -7.41
C VAL A 27 -17.57 13.73 -6.59
N ASP A 28 -16.59 14.56 -6.94
CA ASP A 28 -15.37 14.76 -6.15
C ASP A 28 -15.64 15.70 -4.97
N LEU A 29 -15.41 15.19 -3.76
CA LEU A 29 -15.58 15.85 -2.47
C LEU A 29 -14.23 16.02 -1.76
N THR A 30 -13.12 15.96 -2.49
CA THR A 30 -11.77 16.14 -1.93
C THR A 30 -11.59 17.59 -1.50
N PRO A 31 -11.22 17.88 -0.23
CA PRO A 31 -11.01 19.25 0.22
C PRO A 31 -9.81 19.89 -0.49
N ALA A 32 -10.02 21.04 -1.12
CA ALA A 32 -8.92 21.80 -1.73
C ALA A 32 -7.97 22.45 -0.69
N PRO A 33 -8.44 23.02 0.45
CA PRO A 33 -7.54 23.67 1.41
C PRO A 33 -6.61 22.67 2.12
N PRO A 34 -5.27 22.88 2.12
CA PRO A 34 -4.30 21.87 2.59
C PRO A 34 -4.51 21.38 4.03
N LYS A 35 -4.87 22.26 4.97
CA LYS A 35 -5.11 21.87 6.37
C LYS A 35 -6.38 21.03 6.54
N ILE A 36 -7.42 21.28 5.74
CA ILE A 36 -8.66 20.51 5.75
C ILE A 36 -8.42 19.13 5.11
N ALA A 37 -7.66 19.09 3.99
CA ALA A 37 -7.24 17.85 3.36
C ALA A 37 -6.38 16.99 4.30
N LYS A 38 -5.40 17.60 4.99
CA LYS A 38 -4.58 16.92 6.01
C LYS A 38 -5.42 16.38 7.16
N LEU A 39 -6.40 17.14 7.67
CA LEU A 39 -7.32 16.66 8.70
C LEU A 39 -8.12 15.45 8.22
N LEU A 40 -8.66 15.50 6.99
CA LEU A 40 -9.39 14.38 6.42
C LEU A 40 -8.51 13.15 6.25
N ALA A 41 -7.28 13.32 5.76
CA ALA A 41 -6.30 12.25 5.66
C ALA A 41 -6.03 11.61 7.03
N LEU A 42 -5.75 12.39 8.07
CA LEU A 42 -5.52 11.91 9.44
C LEU A 42 -6.69 11.10 9.99
N LEU A 43 -7.92 11.56 9.76
CA LEU A 43 -9.13 10.84 10.16
C LEU A 43 -9.36 9.57 9.32
N THR A 44 -8.87 9.54 8.08
CA THR A 44 -9.03 8.40 7.16
C THR A 44 -8.01 7.30 7.45
N VAL A 45 -6.76 7.64 7.80
CA VAL A 45 -5.76 6.65 8.22
C VAL A 45 -6.09 6.03 9.58
N ARG A 46 -6.90 6.71 10.40
CA ARG A 46 -7.46 6.24 11.67
C ARG A 46 -8.96 5.95 11.59
N ALA A 47 -9.45 5.58 10.41
CA ALA A 47 -10.88 5.46 10.19
C ALA A 47 -11.51 4.35 11.07
N GLY A 48 -12.60 4.69 11.78
CA GLY A 48 -13.21 3.83 12.79
C GLY A 48 -12.56 3.91 14.18
N GLU A 49 -11.50 4.69 14.37
CA GLU A 49 -10.86 4.92 15.66
C GLU A 49 -11.13 6.35 16.17
N ALA A 50 -11.33 6.50 17.48
CA ALA A 50 -11.44 7.82 18.10
C ALA A 50 -10.05 8.47 18.20
N VAL A 51 -9.89 9.64 17.58
CA VAL A 51 -8.65 10.42 17.62
C VAL A 51 -8.84 11.64 18.53
N PRO A 52 -8.05 11.77 19.62
CA PRO A 52 -8.12 12.93 20.51
C PRO A 52 -7.90 14.26 19.78
N GLY A 53 -8.63 15.30 20.20
CA GLY A 53 -8.53 16.63 19.59
C GLY A 53 -7.11 17.22 19.65
N ASP A 54 -6.43 17.07 20.79
CA ASP A 54 -5.07 17.58 20.96
C ASP A 54 -4.06 16.83 20.09
N LYS A 55 -4.29 15.53 19.83
CA LYS A 55 -3.49 14.76 18.88
C LYS A 55 -3.70 15.28 17.45
N LEU A 56 -4.93 15.55 17.03
CA LEU A 56 -5.21 16.16 15.73
C LEU A 56 -4.57 17.55 15.60
N VAL A 57 -4.56 18.35 16.68
CA VAL A 57 -3.84 19.63 16.71
C VAL A 57 -2.33 19.42 16.50
N ALA A 58 -1.72 18.50 17.26
CA ALA A 58 -0.31 18.19 17.13
C ALA A 58 0.05 17.71 15.71
N GLU A 59 -0.76 16.85 15.09
CA GLU A 59 -0.49 16.36 13.73
C GLU A 59 -0.71 17.44 12.66
N LEU A 60 -1.70 18.33 12.86
CA LEU A 60 -2.01 19.39 11.90
C LEU A 60 -0.97 20.50 11.91
N TRP A 61 -0.50 20.95 13.08
CA TRP A 61 0.38 22.11 13.21
C TRP A 61 1.80 21.78 13.69
N GLU A 62 2.05 20.52 14.07
CA GLU A 62 3.35 20.03 14.53
C GLU A 62 3.91 20.94 15.63
N GLN A 63 5.10 21.50 15.43
CA GLN A 63 5.77 22.34 16.42
C GLN A 63 5.24 23.78 16.47
N ARG A 64 4.27 24.17 15.63
CA ARG A 64 3.83 25.57 15.49
C ARG A 64 2.30 25.73 15.55
N PRO A 65 1.61 25.27 16.61
CA PRO A 65 0.17 25.48 16.76
C PRO A 65 -0.14 26.96 17.03
N PRO A 66 -1.11 27.57 16.33
CA PRO A 66 -1.61 28.89 16.70
C PRO A 66 -2.38 28.80 18.03
N ARG A 67 -2.49 29.94 18.74
CA ARG A 67 -3.34 30.03 19.96
C ARG A 67 -4.78 29.59 19.72
N SER A 68 -5.26 29.72 18.48
CA SER A 68 -6.61 29.33 18.07
C SER A 68 -6.72 27.89 17.56
N ALA A 69 -5.70 27.03 17.69
CA ALA A 69 -5.66 25.72 17.04
C ALA A 69 -6.90 24.85 17.32
N THR A 70 -7.32 24.75 18.58
CA THR A 70 -8.53 24.00 18.97
C THR A 70 -9.80 24.58 18.34
N ALA A 71 -9.91 25.91 18.25
CA ALA A 71 -11.04 26.57 17.58
C ALA A 71 -11.01 26.33 16.06
N SER A 72 -9.83 26.45 15.44
CA SER A 72 -9.62 26.15 14.02
C SER A 72 -9.94 24.70 13.68
N LEU A 73 -9.57 23.73 14.53
CA LEU A 73 -9.92 22.32 14.36
C LEU A 73 -11.44 22.13 14.30
N ARG A 74 -12.20 22.74 15.22
CA ARG A 74 -13.67 22.68 15.21
C ARG A 74 -14.26 23.24 13.92
N VAL A 75 -13.69 24.33 13.39
CA VAL A 75 -14.09 24.92 12.09
C VAL A 75 -13.82 23.95 10.94
N TYR A 76 -12.63 23.35 10.88
CA TYR A 76 -12.28 22.37 9.84
C TYR A 76 -13.17 21.13 9.89
N VAL A 77 -13.48 20.62 11.09
CA VAL A 77 -14.45 19.51 11.26
C VAL A 77 -15.83 19.92 10.76
N SER A 78 -16.31 21.13 11.08
CA SER A 78 -17.59 21.62 10.58
C SER A 78 -17.64 21.71 9.06
N GLN A 79 -16.54 22.14 8.42
CA GLN A 79 -16.43 22.21 6.97
C GLN A 79 -16.43 20.83 6.33
N LEU A 80 -15.68 19.87 6.90
CA LEU A 80 -15.70 18.48 6.45
C LEU A 80 -17.08 17.84 6.60
N ARG A 81 -17.78 18.07 7.71
CA ARG A 81 -19.16 17.57 7.89
C ARG A 81 -20.11 18.11 6.83
N LYS A 82 -19.99 19.39 6.49
CA LYS A 82 -20.80 20.01 5.43
C LYS A 82 -20.46 19.44 4.05
N LEU A 83 -19.17 19.21 3.77
CA LEU A 83 -18.69 18.68 2.50
C LEU A 83 -19.05 17.21 2.30
N LEU A 84 -18.89 16.40 3.35
CA LEU A 84 -19.10 14.95 3.32
C LEU A 84 -20.52 14.54 3.69
N GLY A 85 -21.32 15.39 4.31
CA GLY A 85 -22.71 15.10 4.64
C GLY A 85 -23.58 14.96 3.39
N GLU A 86 -24.66 14.20 3.48
CA GLU A 86 -25.79 14.29 2.55
C GLU A 86 -27.00 14.84 3.33
N PRO A 87 -27.69 15.89 2.86
CA PRO A 87 -28.85 16.44 3.56
C PRO A 87 -29.91 15.36 3.81
N GLY A 88 -30.31 15.17 5.07
CA GLY A 88 -31.35 14.20 5.45
C GLY A 88 -30.89 12.73 5.59
N SER A 89 -29.59 12.44 5.47
CA SER A 89 -29.05 11.06 5.39
C SER A 89 -28.57 10.43 6.71
N GLY A 90 -29.01 10.92 7.86
CA GLY A 90 -28.57 10.43 9.18
C GLY A 90 -27.37 11.20 9.75
N PRO A 91 -26.62 10.63 10.71
CA PRO A 91 -25.53 11.33 11.38
C PRO A 91 -24.38 11.66 10.42
N PRO A 92 -23.64 12.76 10.65
CA PRO A 92 -22.54 13.15 9.77
C PRO A 92 -21.39 12.12 9.84
N PRO A 93 -20.65 11.88 8.74
CA PRO A 93 -19.54 10.91 8.71
C PRO A 93 -18.44 11.15 9.76
N ILE A 94 -18.27 12.38 10.25
CA ILE A 94 -17.34 12.69 11.32
C ILE A 94 -18.13 12.95 12.60
N MET A 95 -18.04 12.07 13.58
CA MET A 95 -18.73 12.21 14.87
C MET A 95 -17.79 12.83 15.92
N THR A 96 -18.36 13.61 16.82
CA THR A 96 -17.63 14.08 18.01
C THR A 96 -17.77 13.01 19.09
N VAL A 97 -16.64 12.51 19.59
CA VAL A 97 -16.58 11.53 20.68
C VAL A 97 -15.60 12.06 21.71
N SER A 98 -16.05 12.45 22.90
CA SER A 98 -15.17 13.12 23.87
C SER A 98 -14.00 12.20 24.28
N PRO A 99 -12.72 12.66 24.22
CA PRO A 99 -12.23 14.02 23.94
C PRO A 99 -11.67 14.24 22.51
N GLY A 100 -12.44 13.96 21.47
CA GLY A 100 -11.96 13.96 20.08
C GLY A 100 -13.02 13.70 19.01
N TYR A 101 -12.58 13.09 17.90
CA TYR A 101 -13.38 12.83 16.71
C TYR A 101 -13.13 11.44 16.15
N ILE A 102 -14.15 10.86 15.53
CA ILE A 102 -14.07 9.60 14.80
C ILE A 102 -14.62 9.82 13.40
N LEU A 103 -13.93 9.30 12.39
CA LEU A 103 -14.52 9.11 11.06
C LEU A 103 -15.29 7.79 11.09
N ASP A 104 -16.61 7.90 11.18
CA ASP A 104 -17.50 6.77 10.99
C ASP A 104 -17.55 6.43 9.50
N VAL A 105 -17.09 5.22 9.22
CA VAL A 105 -16.99 4.68 7.87
C VAL A 105 -18.22 3.92 7.46
N GLY A 106 -19.20 3.62 8.33
CA GLY A 106 -20.48 2.99 7.99
C GLY A 106 -20.47 2.11 6.73
N ARG A 107 -21.10 2.61 5.65
CA ARG A 107 -21.12 1.98 4.31
C ARG A 107 -20.05 2.48 3.34
N ALA A 108 -19.19 3.38 3.77
CA ALA A 108 -18.11 3.95 2.98
C ALA A 108 -17.08 2.89 2.56
N GLN A 109 -16.52 3.08 1.37
CA GLN A 109 -15.47 2.25 0.82
C GLN A 109 -14.12 2.91 1.07
N LEU A 110 -13.16 2.16 1.59
CA LEU A 110 -11.78 2.61 1.78
C LEU A 110 -10.88 1.73 0.92
N ASP A 111 -10.11 2.33 0.01
CA ASP A 111 -9.21 1.58 -0.86
C ASP A 111 -8.15 0.78 -0.09
N VAL A 112 -7.65 1.30 1.03
CA VAL A 112 -6.74 0.55 1.92
C VAL A 112 -7.37 -0.71 2.51
N ARG A 113 -8.65 -0.66 2.92
CA ARG A 113 -9.34 -1.84 3.45
C ARG A 113 -9.59 -2.88 2.36
N LEU A 114 -9.98 -2.42 1.17
CA LEU A 114 -10.13 -3.29 0.01
C LEU A 114 -8.79 -3.92 -0.42
N PHE A 115 -7.69 -3.16 -0.33
CA PHE A 115 -6.35 -3.67 -0.56
C PHE A 115 -6.01 -4.77 0.45
N ASP A 116 -6.22 -4.55 1.74
CA ASP A 116 -5.95 -5.54 2.80
C ASP A 116 -6.77 -6.83 2.58
N GLU A 117 -8.06 -6.70 2.25
CA GLU A 117 -8.92 -7.84 1.95
C GLU A 117 -8.43 -8.64 0.73
N LEU A 118 -8.10 -7.97 -0.37
CA LEU A 118 -7.59 -8.63 -1.58
C LEU A 118 -6.20 -9.24 -1.34
N TYR A 119 -5.34 -8.54 -0.61
CA TYR A 119 -4.00 -9.01 -0.27
C TYR A 119 -4.05 -10.29 0.56
N GLU A 120 -4.85 -10.32 1.63
CA GLU A 120 -4.99 -11.51 2.47
C GLU A 120 -5.62 -12.70 1.71
N ASN A 121 -6.65 -12.46 0.89
CA ASN A 121 -7.21 -13.51 0.03
C ASN A 121 -6.18 -14.06 -0.95
N GLY A 122 -5.37 -13.18 -1.55
CA GLY A 122 -4.26 -13.57 -2.43
C GLY A 122 -3.20 -14.41 -1.71
N ARG A 123 -2.83 -14.02 -0.48
CA ARG A 123 -1.89 -14.78 0.38
C ARG A 123 -2.39 -16.17 0.70
N VAL A 124 -3.65 -16.30 1.14
CA VAL A 124 -4.26 -17.60 1.47
C VAL A 124 -4.22 -18.54 0.26
N ARG A 125 -4.57 -18.04 -0.92
CA ARG A 125 -4.51 -18.81 -2.18
C ARG A 125 -3.10 -19.20 -2.56
N TYR A 126 -2.13 -18.31 -2.41
CA TYR A 126 -0.72 -18.60 -2.67
C TYR A 126 -0.23 -19.78 -1.82
N PHE A 127 -0.50 -19.77 -0.51
CA PHE A 127 -0.10 -20.87 0.38
C PHE A 127 -0.86 -22.17 0.12
N ALA A 128 -2.06 -22.10 -0.47
CA ALA A 128 -2.81 -23.25 -0.95
C ALA A 128 -2.34 -23.76 -2.34
N ALA A 129 -1.26 -23.18 -2.91
CA ALA A 129 -0.78 -23.43 -4.26
C ALA A 129 -1.78 -23.11 -5.39
N ASP A 130 -2.83 -22.33 -5.10
CA ASP A 130 -3.72 -21.72 -6.09
C ASP A 130 -3.07 -20.43 -6.64
N TYR A 131 -2.02 -20.59 -7.45
CA TYR A 131 -1.26 -19.46 -7.97
C TYR A 131 -2.06 -18.59 -8.95
N LEU A 132 -3.03 -19.18 -9.65
CA LEU A 132 -3.91 -18.42 -10.55
C LEU A 132 -4.80 -17.48 -9.73
N GLY A 133 -5.53 -18.02 -8.75
CA GLY A 133 -6.38 -17.21 -7.89
C GLY A 133 -5.57 -16.21 -7.05
N ALA A 134 -4.36 -16.58 -6.60
CA ALA A 134 -3.45 -15.66 -5.93
C ALA A 134 -3.09 -14.47 -6.83
N SER A 135 -2.66 -14.73 -8.07
CA SER A 135 -2.30 -13.67 -9.03
C SER A 135 -3.49 -12.75 -9.36
N GLU A 136 -4.70 -13.29 -9.46
CA GLU A 136 -5.90 -12.49 -9.69
C GLU A 136 -6.19 -11.51 -8.54
N HIS A 137 -6.16 -11.99 -7.29
CA HIS A 137 -6.46 -11.15 -6.12
C HIS A 137 -5.34 -10.15 -5.85
N LEU A 138 -4.08 -10.59 -5.91
CA LEU A 138 -2.92 -9.71 -5.69
C LEU A 138 -2.83 -8.65 -6.80
N GLY A 139 -3.10 -9.01 -8.06
CA GLY A 139 -3.17 -8.06 -9.16
C GLY A 139 -4.26 -7.00 -8.98
N GLN A 140 -5.45 -7.40 -8.52
CA GLN A 140 -6.52 -6.47 -8.17
C GLN A 140 -6.14 -5.55 -7.01
N ALA A 141 -5.47 -6.08 -5.98
CA ALA A 141 -4.97 -5.28 -4.86
C ALA A 141 -3.99 -4.20 -5.35
N LEU A 142 -3.01 -4.59 -6.17
CA LEU A 142 -2.01 -3.67 -6.73
C LEU A 142 -2.64 -2.61 -7.63
N ALA A 143 -3.72 -2.93 -8.35
CA ALA A 143 -4.44 -1.96 -9.19
C ALA A 143 -5.13 -0.83 -8.40
N LEU A 144 -5.30 -0.97 -7.08
CA LEU A 144 -5.82 0.10 -6.22
C LEU A 144 -4.79 1.21 -5.98
N TRP A 145 -3.50 0.92 -6.15
CA TRP A 145 -2.43 1.88 -5.97
C TRP A 145 -2.32 2.83 -7.15
N ARG A 146 -2.36 4.13 -6.88
CA ARG A 146 -2.30 5.21 -7.88
C ARG A 146 -1.06 6.09 -7.73
N GLY A 147 -0.15 5.73 -6.83
CA GLY A 147 1.06 6.48 -6.49
C GLY A 147 1.41 6.34 -5.00
N PRO A 148 2.35 7.18 -4.50
CA PRO A 148 2.70 7.21 -3.09
C PRO A 148 1.50 7.51 -2.21
N VAL A 149 1.45 6.87 -1.03
CA VAL A 149 0.37 7.05 -0.05
C VAL A 149 0.23 8.53 0.32
N LEU A 150 -0.99 9.05 0.19
CA LEU A 150 -1.35 10.44 0.47
C LEU A 150 -0.43 11.48 -0.21
N ASP A 151 0.00 11.20 -1.46
CA ASP A 151 0.83 12.13 -2.24
C ASP A 151 0.24 13.56 -2.25
N GLY A 152 1.11 14.54 -2.03
CA GLY A 152 0.75 15.95 -1.92
C GLY A 152 0.18 16.41 -0.57
N ILE A 153 -0.11 15.50 0.37
CA ILE A 153 -0.46 15.87 1.76
C ILE A 153 0.83 16.08 2.56
N ALA A 154 0.91 17.21 3.27
CA ALA A 154 2.03 17.45 4.17
C ALA A 154 2.11 16.36 5.24
N GLY A 155 3.28 15.72 5.36
CA GLY A 155 3.52 14.63 6.30
C GLY A 155 3.31 15.03 7.76
N SER A 156 3.20 14.00 8.59
CA SER A 156 3.17 14.08 10.05
C SER A 156 3.54 12.70 10.61
N LEU A 157 3.70 12.55 11.93
CA LEU A 157 4.09 11.27 12.50
C LEU A 157 3.11 10.15 12.11
N GLU A 158 1.81 10.41 12.24
CA GLU A 158 0.76 9.45 11.92
C GLU A 158 0.69 9.13 10.42
N ILE A 159 0.73 10.15 9.56
CA ILE A 159 0.68 9.95 8.10
C ILE A 159 1.91 9.18 7.61
N ASN A 160 3.10 9.54 8.09
CA ASN A 160 4.34 8.89 7.67
C ASN A 160 4.41 7.44 8.16
N SER A 161 3.98 7.19 9.41
CA SER A 161 3.91 5.82 9.94
C SER A 161 2.94 4.95 9.14
N PHE A 162 1.75 5.47 8.82
CA PHE A 162 0.78 4.76 7.99
C PHE A 162 1.34 4.50 6.59
N ALA A 163 1.90 5.52 5.93
CA ALA A 163 2.48 5.39 4.61
C ALA A 163 3.60 4.34 4.54
N ALA A 164 4.48 4.29 5.54
CA ALA A 164 5.56 3.31 5.61
C ALA A 164 5.03 1.87 5.73
N VAL A 165 4.00 1.65 6.55
CA VAL A 165 3.37 0.33 6.72
C VAL A 165 2.70 -0.11 5.42
N GLU A 166 1.90 0.76 4.81
CA GLU A 166 1.18 0.42 3.58
C GLU A 166 2.14 0.19 2.40
N GLU A 167 3.21 0.97 2.29
CA GLU A 167 4.24 0.76 1.26
C GLU A 167 4.96 -0.58 1.45
N GLU A 168 5.24 -0.98 2.68
CA GLU A 168 5.83 -2.29 2.95
C GLU A 168 4.86 -3.43 2.57
N LYS A 169 3.56 -3.31 2.89
CA LYS A 169 2.55 -4.26 2.42
C LYS A 169 2.46 -4.30 0.89
N ARG A 170 2.53 -3.16 0.22
CA ARG A 170 2.55 -3.07 -1.26
C ARG A 170 3.67 -3.91 -1.85
N LEU A 171 4.88 -3.75 -1.31
CA LEU A 171 6.04 -4.45 -1.82
C LEU A 171 5.96 -5.96 -1.53
N ASN A 172 5.44 -6.37 -0.36
CA ASN A 172 5.15 -7.78 -0.08
C ASN A 172 4.07 -8.36 -1.02
N CYS A 173 3.08 -7.56 -1.42
CA CYS A 173 2.07 -7.93 -2.42
C CYS A 173 2.68 -8.11 -3.81
N ILE A 174 3.57 -7.20 -4.23
CA ILE A 174 4.34 -7.33 -5.48
C ILE A 174 5.17 -8.63 -5.47
N GLU A 175 5.91 -8.89 -4.39
CA GLU A 175 6.73 -10.09 -4.26
C GLU A 175 5.91 -11.38 -4.45
N LEU A 176 4.77 -11.50 -3.77
CA LEU A 176 3.89 -12.66 -3.88
C LEU A 176 3.22 -12.78 -5.26
N ASN A 177 2.85 -11.65 -5.88
CA ASN A 177 2.27 -11.68 -7.22
C ASN A 177 3.30 -12.17 -8.24
N ILE A 178 4.56 -11.75 -8.10
CA ILE A 178 5.67 -12.20 -8.93
C ILE A 178 5.96 -13.69 -8.70
N GLU A 179 6.02 -14.17 -7.45
CA GLU A 179 6.17 -15.61 -7.19
C GLU A 179 5.04 -16.42 -7.82
N SER A 180 3.79 -15.95 -7.71
CA SER A 180 2.63 -16.58 -8.34
C SER A 180 2.77 -16.61 -9.87
N ALA A 181 3.21 -15.50 -10.48
CA ALA A 181 3.45 -15.43 -11.92
C ALA A 181 4.58 -16.39 -12.37
N LEU A 182 5.65 -16.50 -11.58
CA LEU A 182 6.73 -17.45 -11.84
C LEU A 182 6.26 -18.91 -11.74
N ALA A 183 5.42 -19.23 -10.76
CA ALA A 183 4.83 -20.57 -10.63
C ALA A 183 3.91 -20.93 -11.82
N LEU A 184 3.24 -19.93 -12.40
CA LEU A 184 2.41 -20.07 -13.60
C LEU A 184 3.22 -20.05 -14.93
N GLY A 185 4.55 -20.01 -14.88
CA GLY A 185 5.40 -19.98 -16.07
C GLY A 185 5.47 -18.63 -16.80
N ARG A 186 4.96 -17.54 -16.19
CA ARG A 186 4.92 -16.18 -16.79
C ARG A 186 6.27 -15.46 -16.65
N HIS A 187 7.36 -16.11 -17.04
CA HIS A 187 8.73 -15.67 -16.76
C HIS A 187 9.12 -14.36 -17.45
N TYR A 188 8.74 -14.16 -18.72
CA TYR A 188 9.13 -12.96 -19.47
C TYR A 188 8.53 -11.68 -18.89
N ALA A 189 7.23 -11.69 -18.58
CA ALA A 189 6.56 -10.57 -17.92
C ALA A 189 7.19 -10.25 -16.55
N ALA A 190 7.50 -11.29 -15.75
CA ALA A 190 8.19 -11.11 -14.47
C ALA A 190 9.58 -10.48 -14.63
N ILE A 191 10.37 -10.88 -15.64
CA ILE A 191 11.70 -10.30 -15.92
C ILE A 191 11.61 -8.81 -16.22
N GLU A 192 10.63 -8.39 -17.03
CA GLU A 192 10.43 -6.98 -17.40
C GLU A 192 10.15 -6.12 -16.17
N GLU A 193 9.21 -6.56 -15.33
CA GLU A 193 8.85 -5.88 -14.09
C GLU A 193 10.01 -5.85 -13.08
N LEU A 194 10.64 -7.01 -12.83
CA LEU A 194 11.71 -7.16 -11.86
C LEU A 194 12.96 -6.32 -12.19
N LYS A 195 13.26 -6.09 -13.47
CA LYS A 195 14.36 -5.20 -13.86
C LYS A 195 14.16 -3.78 -13.35
N GLY A 196 12.92 -3.28 -13.33
CA GLY A 196 12.59 -1.99 -12.74
C GLY A 196 12.66 -2.02 -11.22
N LEU A 197 12.09 -3.05 -10.60
CA LEU A 197 12.03 -3.18 -9.14
C LEU A 197 13.41 -3.25 -8.47
N VAL A 198 14.38 -3.97 -9.05
CA VAL A 198 15.74 -4.02 -8.48
C VAL A 198 16.52 -2.71 -8.58
N VAL A 199 16.07 -1.77 -9.41
CA VAL A 199 16.62 -0.41 -9.49
C VAL A 199 15.93 0.51 -8.48
N GLN A 200 14.61 0.38 -8.34
CA GLN A 200 13.81 1.18 -7.40
C GLN A 200 14.03 0.76 -5.94
N HIS A 201 14.29 -0.53 -5.70
CA HIS A 201 14.45 -1.13 -4.37
C HIS A 201 15.76 -1.93 -4.30
N PRO A 202 16.93 -1.27 -4.38
CA PRO A 202 18.22 -1.93 -4.55
C PRO A 202 18.67 -2.77 -3.35
N LEU A 203 18.05 -2.60 -2.18
CA LEU A 203 18.34 -3.38 -0.96
C LEU A 203 17.32 -4.50 -0.72
N ARG A 204 16.36 -4.70 -1.63
CA ARG A 204 15.30 -5.70 -1.49
C ARG A 204 15.70 -7.00 -2.19
N GLU A 205 16.45 -7.82 -1.45
CA GLU A 205 16.98 -9.13 -1.92
C GLU A 205 15.96 -10.06 -2.61
N PRO A 206 14.68 -10.14 -2.19
CA PRO A 206 13.69 -10.98 -2.85
C PRO A 206 13.55 -10.72 -4.36
N PHE A 207 13.61 -9.45 -4.80
CA PHE A 207 13.51 -9.12 -6.23
C PHE A 207 14.71 -9.63 -7.03
N TYR A 208 15.92 -9.59 -6.45
CA TYR A 208 17.09 -10.18 -7.10
C TYR A 208 16.96 -11.70 -7.23
N ARG A 209 16.49 -12.36 -6.17
CA ARG A 209 16.26 -13.82 -6.17
C ARG A 209 15.23 -14.22 -7.24
N GLN A 210 14.11 -13.51 -7.31
CA GLN A 210 13.06 -13.76 -8.30
C GLN A 210 13.56 -13.52 -9.73
N LEU A 211 14.35 -12.47 -9.94
CA LEU A 211 14.91 -12.15 -11.26
C LEU A 211 15.92 -13.22 -11.69
N MET A 212 16.75 -13.70 -10.77
CA MET A 212 17.66 -14.82 -11.01
C MET A 212 16.89 -16.09 -11.41
N ALA A 213 15.84 -16.44 -10.68
CA ALA A 213 15.01 -17.61 -10.98
C ALA A 213 14.32 -17.49 -12.35
N ALA A 214 13.75 -16.32 -12.66
CA ALA A 214 13.09 -16.07 -13.93
C ALA A 214 14.06 -16.17 -15.12
N LEU A 215 15.23 -15.52 -15.04
CA LEU A 215 16.27 -15.56 -16.06
C LEU A 215 16.81 -16.97 -16.28
N TYR A 216 17.06 -17.71 -15.19
CA TYR A 216 17.54 -19.08 -15.30
C TYR A 216 16.52 -19.99 -16.00
N ARG A 217 15.23 -19.89 -15.66
CA ARG A 217 14.15 -20.69 -16.27
C ARG A 217 13.97 -20.44 -17.77
N VAL A 218 14.35 -19.27 -18.28
CA VAL A 218 14.35 -18.96 -19.71
C VAL A 218 15.71 -19.20 -20.39
N GLY A 219 16.60 -19.97 -19.76
CA GLY A 219 17.90 -20.35 -20.32
C GLY A 219 19.00 -19.29 -20.24
N ARG A 220 18.78 -18.20 -19.50
CA ARG A 220 19.72 -17.06 -19.40
C ARG A 220 20.58 -17.15 -18.14
N GLN A 221 21.29 -18.26 -17.97
CA GLN A 221 22.10 -18.54 -16.77
C GLN A 221 23.17 -17.45 -16.50
N GLY A 222 23.88 -16.99 -17.54
CA GLY A 222 24.91 -15.96 -17.40
C GLY A 222 24.36 -14.63 -16.87
N ASP A 223 23.15 -14.25 -17.33
CA ASP A 223 22.46 -13.05 -16.85
C ASP A 223 22.01 -13.21 -15.41
N ALA A 224 21.47 -14.38 -15.03
CA ALA A 224 21.07 -14.67 -13.66
C ALA A 224 22.27 -14.54 -12.68
N LEU A 225 23.42 -15.11 -13.01
CA LEU A 225 24.63 -14.93 -12.20
C LEU A 225 25.16 -13.49 -12.21
N GLY A 226 24.90 -12.73 -13.29
CA GLY A 226 25.16 -11.30 -13.36
C GLY A 226 24.33 -10.49 -12.37
N VAL A 227 23.05 -10.85 -12.19
CA VAL A 227 22.14 -10.24 -11.21
C VAL A 227 22.65 -10.43 -9.79
N TYR A 228 23.09 -11.64 -9.43
CA TYR A 228 23.68 -11.89 -8.10
C TYR A 228 24.92 -11.01 -7.85
N ARG A 229 25.84 -10.94 -8.82
CA ARG A 229 27.06 -10.10 -8.69
C ARG A 229 26.71 -8.64 -8.46
N ARG A 230 25.68 -8.12 -9.14
CA ARG A 230 25.19 -6.75 -8.95
C ARG A 230 24.61 -6.56 -7.54
N ALA A 231 23.72 -7.44 -7.11
CA ALA A 231 23.11 -7.39 -5.78
C ALA A 231 24.18 -7.40 -4.69
N ARG A 232 25.14 -8.34 -4.77
CA ARG A 232 26.26 -8.45 -3.83
C ARG A 232 27.10 -7.18 -3.75
N LYS A 233 27.39 -6.56 -4.90
CA LYS A 233 28.11 -5.29 -4.94
C LYS A 233 27.34 -4.21 -4.18
N ILE A 234 26.06 -4.03 -4.49
CA ILE A 234 25.23 -2.99 -3.87
C ILE A 234 25.08 -3.22 -2.36
N ILE A 235 24.73 -4.43 -1.94
CA ILE A 235 24.54 -4.76 -0.51
C ILE A 235 25.83 -4.55 0.29
N ARG A 236 26.98 -4.95 -0.25
CA ARG A 236 28.26 -4.72 0.41
C ARG A 236 28.61 -3.23 0.45
N ASP A 237 28.42 -2.53 -0.66
CA ASP A 237 28.81 -1.11 -0.77
C ASP A 237 27.90 -0.21 0.10
N GLU A 238 26.60 -0.54 0.27
CA GLU A 238 25.63 0.25 1.06
C GLU A 238 25.51 -0.20 2.53
N LEU A 239 25.61 -1.50 2.82
CA LEU A 239 25.34 -2.06 4.15
C LEU A 239 26.57 -2.71 4.82
N GLY A 240 27.67 -2.91 4.08
CA GLY A 240 28.88 -3.54 4.62
C GLY A 240 28.72 -5.03 4.94
N ILE A 241 27.67 -5.68 4.44
CA ILE A 241 27.36 -7.10 4.68
C ILE A 241 27.34 -7.92 3.39
N GLU A 242 27.31 -9.25 3.53
CA GLU A 242 27.09 -10.18 2.42
C GLU A 242 25.59 -10.41 2.18
N PRO A 243 25.18 -10.81 0.96
CA PRO A 243 23.81 -11.21 0.67
C PRO A 243 23.29 -12.28 1.64
N GLY A 244 22.01 -12.17 1.98
CA GLY A 244 21.32 -13.10 2.85
C GLY A 244 21.25 -14.53 2.28
N PRO A 245 20.95 -15.53 3.15
CA PRO A 245 20.90 -16.93 2.75
C PRO A 245 20.01 -17.23 1.52
N PRO A 246 18.79 -16.66 1.39
CA PRO A 246 17.93 -16.96 0.23
C PRO A 246 18.56 -16.60 -1.11
N LEU A 247 19.31 -15.49 -1.18
CA LEU A 247 19.94 -15.03 -2.41
C LEU A 247 21.20 -15.85 -2.74
N ARG A 248 21.98 -16.26 -1.72
CA ARG A 248 23.13 -17.15 -1.89
C ARG A 248 22.71 -18.56 -2.34
N LEU A 249 21.66 -19.12 -1.74
CA LEU A 249 21.13 -20.42 -2.13
C LEU A 249 20.64 -20.44 -3.58
N ALA A 250 20.01 -19.35 -4.05
CA ALA A 250 19.62 -19.23 -5.45
C ALA A 250 20.84 -19.23 -6.40
N GLN A 251 21.95 -18.59 -6.01
CA GLN A 251 23.19 -18.65 -6.78
C GLN A 251 23.75 -20.08 -6.84
N GLU A 252 23.80 -20.77 -5.69
CA GLU A 252 24.30 -22.15 -5.61
C GLU A 252 23.46 -23.12 -6.46
N ALA A 253 22.12 -22.99 -6.40
CA ALA A 253 21.20 -23.77 -7.22
C ALA A 253 21.47 -23.57 -8.72
N ILE A 254 21.68 -22.33 -9.16
CA ILE A 254 22.03 -22.03 -10.56
C ILE A 254 23.38 -22.62 -10.97
N LEU A 255 24.38 -22.59 -10.08
CA LEU A 255 25.70 -23.16 -10.36
C LEU A 255 25.67 -24.69 -10.45
N ARG A 256 24.80 -25.34 -9.68
CA ARG A 256 24.60 -26.80 -9.68
C ARG A 256 23.63 -27.30 -10.76
N ALA A 257 23.09 -26.39 -11.56
CA ALA A 257 22.01 -26.67 -12.50
C ALA A 257 20.78 -27.34 -11.85
N ASP A 258 20.45 -26.93 -10.62
CA ASP A 258 19.34 -27.44 -9.82
C ASP A 258 18.15 -26.46 -9.84
N PRO A 259 17.17 -26.64 -10.75
CA PRO A 259 15.98 -25.79 -10.79
C PRO A 259 15.04 -25.97 -9.58
N ALA A 260 15.12 -27.11 -8.87
CA ALA A 260 14.30 -27.34 -7.68
C ALA A 260 14.77 -26.45 -6.51
N GLY A 261 16.08 -26.20 -6.42
CA GLY A 261 16.67 -25.25 -5.48
C GLY A 261 16.32 -23.77 -5.72
N LEU A 262 15.63 -23.45 -6.82
CA LEU A 262 15.12 -22.10 -7.13
C LEU A 262 13.65 -21.88 -6.78
N VAL A 263 12.98 -22.89 -6.23
CA VAL A 263 11.62 -22.75 -5.72
C VAL A 263 11.70 -22.09 -4.35
N ALA A 264 11.03 -20.95 -4.22
CA ALA A 264 10.95 -20.20 -2.98
C ALA A 264 10.03 -20.92 -1.99
N GLY A 265 10.61 -21.76 -1.13
CA GLY A 265 10.16 -21.73 0.25
C GLY A 265 10.49 -20.33 0.78
N GLY A 266 9.53 -19.40 0.70
CA GLY A 266 9.51 -18.30 1.65
C GLY A 266 9.65 -18.93 3.02
N MET A 267 10.56 -18.41 3.85
CA MET A 267 10.70 -18.83 5.23
C MET A 267 9.30 -18.93 5.81
N THR A 268 8.80 -20.15 6.01
CA THR A 268 7.49 -20.38 6.60
C THR A 268 7.53 -19.61 7.91
N PRO A 269 6.61 -18.67 8.17
CA PRO A 269 6.50 -18.15 9.53
C PRO A 269 6.28 -19.40 10.38
N SER A 270 7.15 -19.62 11.36
CA SER A 270 6.88 -20.65 12.36
C SER A 270 5.49 -20.32 12.90
N LEU A 271 4.51 -21.18 12.64
CA LEU A 271 3.22 -21.12 13.30
C LEU A 271 3.52 -21.23 14.80
N ARG A 272 3.43 -20.10 15.50
CA ARG A 272 3.33 -20.01 16.95
C ARG A 272 2.22 -19.03 17.26
#